data_AF-A0A6P0Z1L0-F1
#
_entry.id   AF-A0A6P0Z1L0-F1
#
_cell.length_a   1.000
_cell.length_b   1.000
_cell.length_c   1.000
_cell.angle_alpha   90.00
_cell.angle_beta   90.00
_cell.angle_gamma   90.00
#
_symmetry.space_group_name_H-M   'P 1'
#
loop_
_entity.id
_entity.type
_entity.pdbx_description
1 polymer ?
#
loop_
_entity_poly.entity_id
_entity_poly.type
_entity_poly.pdbx_seq_one_letter_code
_entity_poly.pdbx_strand_id
1 'polypeptide(L)'
;MSARDLFHQVVKTALQKDGWRVTNDPYPLQAGSFDLAIDLGAEKVIAAERGKQKIAVEIKSFLGPSKISEFYGALGQFITYRTALKSQDPDRTLYFAVPDDLYEGFFLMPFVQNLISENQLYLITY
;
A
#
# COMPACT_ATOMS: atom_id res chain seq x y z
N MET A 1 -10.59 8.33 -17.05
CA MET A 1 -9.63 8.16 -15.94
C MET A 1 -10.42 7.64 -14.76
N SER A 2 -10.03 6.51 -14.17
CA SER A 2 -10.78 5.91 -13.06
C SER A 2 -10.52 6.66 -11.74
N ALA A 3 -11.39 6.52 -10.74
CA ALA A 3 -11.15 7.10 -9.41
C ALA A 3 -9.82 6.60 -8.80
N ARG A 4 -9.47 5.33 -9.06
CA ARG A 4 -8.19 4.73 -8.65
C ARG A 4 -6.97 5.45 -9.27
N ASP A 5 -7.05 5.78 -10.56
CA ASP A 5 -5.97 6.53 -11.22
C ASP A 5 -5.78 7.92 -10.60
N LEU A 6 -6.88 8.58 -10.18
CA LEU A 6 -6.82 9.87 -9.51
C LEU A 6 -6.11 9.75 -8.15
N PHE A 7 -6.54 8.82 -7.29
CA PHE A 7 -5.90 8.59 -5.99
C PHE A 7 -4.42 8.23 -6.13
N HIS A 8 -4.08 7.43 -7.14
CA HIS A 8 -2.69 7.11 -7.46
C HIS A 8 -1.85 8.36 -7.75
N GLN A 9 -2.37 9.28 -8.56
CA GLN A 9 -1.66 10.55 -8.83
C GLN A 9 -1.58 11.45 -7.59
N VAL A 10 -2.61 11.46 -6.75
CA VAL A 10 -2.60 12.23 -5.48
C VAL A 10 -1.47 11.74 -4.58
N VAL A 11 -1.40 10.43 -4.29
CA VAL A 11 -0.36 9.85 -3.43
C VAL A 11 1.02 10.04 -4.03
N LYS A 12 1.19 9.80 -5.33
CA LYS A 12 2.47 10.03 -6.03
C LYS A 12 2.94 11.48 -5.90
N THR A 13 2.03 12.43 -6.12
CA THR A 13 2.35 13.87 -6.01
C THR A 13 2.67 14.26 -4.58
N ALA A 14 1.95 13.74 -3.59
CA ALA A 14 2.20 13.98 -2.18
C ALA A 14 3.59 13.49 -1.76
N LEU A 15 3.94 12.25 -2.15
CA LEU A 15 5.29 11.70 -1.93
C LEU A 15 6.38 12.60 -2.51
N GLN A 16 6.22 13.04 -3.76
CA GLN A 16 7.18 13.92 -4.42
C GLN A 16 7.31 15.29 -3.71
N LYS A 17 6.20 15.88 -3.28
CA LYS A 17 6.18 17.14 -2.52
C LYS A 17 6.83 17.01 -1.15
N ASP A 18 6.73 15.84 -0.51
CA ASP A 18 7.41 15.51 0.74
C ASP A 18 8.89 15.09 0.54
N GLY A 19 9.43 15.28 -0.67
CA GLY A 19 10.84 15.04 -0.98
C GLY A 19 11.20 13.57 -1.21
N TRP A 20 10.23 12.71 -1.42
CA TRP A 20 10.47 11.33 -1.87
C TRP A 20 10.71 11.30 -3.38
N ARG A 21 11.77 10.59 -3.80
CA ARG A 21 12.02 10.29 -5.20
C ARG A 21 11.31 8.99 -5.55
N VAL A 22 10.28 9.06 -6.40
CA VAL A 22 9.64 7.88 -6.99
C VAL A 22 10.63 7.18 -7.93
N THR A 23 10.94 5.91 -7.68
CA THR A 23 11.89 5.11 -8.47
C THR A 23 11.20 4.19 -9.45
N ASN A 24 10.01 3.67 -9.10
CA ASN A 24 9.21 2.80 -9.97
C ASN A 24 7.71 3.03 -9.74
N ASP A 25 6.95 2.96 -10.82
CA ASP A 25 5.51 3.12 -10.83
C ASP A 25 4.92 2.50 -12.13
N PRO A 26 4.51 1.22 -12.11
CA PRO A 26 4.46 0.32 -10.95
C PRO A 26 5.82 -0.25 -10.56
N TYR A 27 5.97 -0.58 -9.28
CA TYR A 27 7.06 -1.40 -8.76
C TYR A 27 6.73 -2.89 -8.94
N PRO A 28 7.51 -3.64 -9.74
CA PRO A 28 7.23 -5.05 -9.97
C PRO A 28 7.57 -5.86 -8.72
N LEU A 29 6.55 -6.53 -8.15
CA LEU A 29 6.71 -7.45 -7.03
C LEU A 29 6.66 -8.88 -7.56
N GLN A 30 7.73 -9.63 -7.30
CA GLN A 30 7.84 -11.03 -7.71
C GLN A 30 7.99 -11.93 -6.49
N ALA A 31 7.29 -13.06 -6.50
CA ALA A 31 7.45 -14.14 -5.52
C ALA A 31 7.67 -15.46 -6.25
N GLY A 32 8.94 -15.83 -6.46
CA GLY A 32 9.27 -17.01 -7.26
C GLY A 32 8.79 -16.85 -8.70
N SER A 33 7.88 -17.71 -9.14
CA SER A 33 7.27 -17.65 -10.47
C SER A 33 6.01 -16.79 -10.56
N PHE A 34 5.54 -16.22 -9.44
CA PHE A 34 4.33 -15.41 -9.39
C PHE A 34 4.63 -13.93 -9.69
N ASP A 35 3.91 -13.35 -10.65
CA ASP A 35 3.81 -11.91 -10.81
C ASP A 35 2.64 -11.44 -9.95
N LEU A 36 2.98 -10.92 -8.78
CA LEU A 36 2.03 -10.68 -7.72
C LEU A 36 1.00 -9.57 -8.05
N ALA A 37 1.31 -8.68 -8.98
CA ALA A 37 0.35 -7.68 -9.44
C ALA A 37 -0.70 -8.32 -10.36
N ILE A 38 -0.25 -9.18 -11.27
CA ILE A 38 -1.12 -9.89 -12.22
C ILE A 38 -1.95 -10.95 -11.50
N ASP A 39 -1.30 -11.81 -10.72
CA ASP A 39 -1.92 -12.99 -10.10
C ASP A 39 -2.95 -12.62 -9.02
N LEU A 40 -2.75 -11.51 -8.31
CA LEU A 40 -3.70 -11.04 -7.29
C LEU A 40 -4.68 -9.99 -7.82
N GLY A 41 -4.53 -9.56 -9.08
CA GLY A 41 -5.30 -8.46 -9.67
C GLY A 41 -5.27 -7.18 -8.83
N ALA A 42 -4.18 -6.94 -8.11
CA ALA A 42 -4.11 -5.83 -7.16
C ALA A 42 -3.70 -4.52 -7.83
N GLU A 43 -3.91 -3.42 -7.11
CA GLU A 43 -3.54 -2.08 -7.58
C GLU A 43 -2.02 -1.89 -7.64
N LYS A 44 -1.57 -0.93 -8.44
CA LYS A 44 -0.15 -0.67 -8.69
C LYS A 44 0.54 -0.17 -7.42
N VAL A 45 1.69 -0.77 -7.09
CA VAL A 45 2.55 -0.33 -5.99
C VAL A 45 3.52 0.74 -6.50
N ILE A 46 3.68 1.83 -5.76
CA ILE A 46 4.70 2.86 -6.03
C ILE A 46 5.94 2.56 -5.18
N ALA A 47 7.12 2.55 -5.79
CA ALA A 47 8.38 2.55 -5.04
C ALA A 47 8.94 3.96 -4.97
N ALA A 48 9.35 4.38 -3.77
CA ALA A 48 9.96 5.68 -3.54
C ALA A 48 11.11 5.61 -2.53
N GLU A 49 12.00 6.60 -2.57
CA GLU A 49 13.19 6.67 -1.73
C GLU A 49 13.46 8.09 -1.25
N ARG A 50 13.92 8.23 0.00
CA ARG A 50 14.37 9.50 0.59
C ARG A 50 15.60 9.25 1.46
N GLY A 51 16.76 9.70 1.01
CA GLY A 51 18.04 9.39 1.65
C GLY A 51 18.29 7.88 1.68
N LYS A 52 18.40 7.30 2.89
CA LYS A 52 18.57 5.86 3.10
C LYS A 52 17.25 5.10 3.26
N GLN A 53 16.12 5.80 3.30
CA GLN A 53 14.81 5.19 3.49
C GLN A 53 14.24 4.76 2.13
N LYS A 54 13.77 3.52 2.04
CA LYS A 54 13.08 2.97 0.88
C LYS A 54 11.68 2.53 1.28
N ILE A 55 10.69 2.92 0.49
CA ILE A 55 9.30 2.50 0.69
C ILE A 55 8.70 1.91 -0.57
N ALA A 56 7.75 1.01 -0.37
CA ALA A 56 6.76 0.58 -1.34
C ALA A 56 5.39 1.05 -0.80
N VAL A 57 4.56 1.64 -1.64
CA VAL A 57 3.28 2.22 -1.25
C VAL A 57 2.19 1.62 -2.11
N GLU A 58 1.29 0.88 -1.48
CA GLU A 58 0.09 0.35 -2.11
C GLU A 58 -1.10 1.25 -1.76
N ILE A 59 -1.77 1.78 -2.77
CA ILE A 59 -2.89 2.71 -2.58
C ILE A 59 -4.18 1.91 -2.39
N LYS A 60 -4.94 2.23 -1.34
CA LYS A 60 -6.21 1.58 -1.03
C LYS A 60 -7.31 2.63 -0.91
N SER A 61 -8.22 2.64 -1.89
CA SER A 61 -9.33 3.60 -1.97
C SER A 61 -10.61 3.12 -1.27
N PHE A 62 -10.72 1.82 -0.99
CA PHE A 62 -11.88 1.18 -0.34
C PHE A 62 -13.24 1.56 -0.94
N LEU A 63 -13.38 1.63 -2.28
CA LEU A 63 -14.61 2.11 -2.92
C LEU A 63 -15.76 1.10 -2.93
N GLY A 64 -15.53 -0.13 -2.45
CA GLY A 64 -16.53 -1.17 -2.40
C GLY A 64 -17.59 -0.97 -1.31
N PRO A 65 -18.62 -1.82 -1.32
CA PRO A 65 -19.77 -1.70 -0.42
C PRO A 65 -19.45 -2.10 1.04
N SER A 66 -18.32 -2.77 1.29
CA SER A 66 -17.96 -3.29 2.61
C SER A 66 -16.48 -3.06 2.92
N LYS A 67 -16.21 -2.04 3.74
CA LYS A 67 -14.85 -1.66 4.16
C LYS A 67 -14.11 -2.82 4.84
N ILE A 68 -14.82 -3.59 5.67
CA ILE A 68 -14.22 -4.73 6.37
C ILE A 68 -13.83 -5.86 5.42
N SER A 69 -14.65 -6.16 4.40
CA SER A 69 -14.31 -7.17 3.40
C SER A 69 -13.13 -6.74 2.54
N GLU A 70 -13.09 -5.46 2.14
CA GLU A 70 -11.95 -4.90 1.40
C GLU A 70 -10.68 -4.90 2.25
N PHE A 71 -10.79 -4.62 3.55
CA PHE A 71 -9.66 -4.64 4.48
C PHE A 71 -9.06 -6.05 4.61
N TYR A 72 -9.87 -7.10 4.74
CA TYR A 72 -9.35 -8.46 4.78
C TYR A 72 -8.64 -8.86 3.48
N GLY A 73 -9.19 -8.49 2.32
CA GLY A 73 -8.52 -8.71 1.03
C GLY A 73 -7.19 -7.95 0.93
N ALA A 74 -7.20 -6.68 1.31
CA ALA A 74 -6.01 -5.84 1.36
C ALA A 74 -4.95 -6.44 2.30
N LEU A 75 -5.33 -6.83 3.53
CA LEU A 75 -4.42 -7.41 4.50
C LEU A 75 -3.73 -8.69 3.98
N GLY A 76 -4.46 -9.55 3.27
CA GLY A 76 -3.88 -10.72 2.59
C GLY A 76 -2.86 -10.36 1.51
N GLN A 77 -3.17 -9.34 0.69
CA GLN A 77 -2.23 -8.80 -0.30
C GLN A 77 -0.98 -8.22 0.36
N PHE A 78 -1.13 -7.45 1.43
CA PHE A 78 -0.02 -6.87 2.20
C PHE A 78 0.93 -7.94 2.74
N ILE A 79 0.39 -9.00 3.34
CA ILE A 79 1.21 -10.10 3.86
C ILE A 79 2.00 -10.76 2.73
N THR A 80 1.36 -10.99 1.58
CA THR A 80 2.01 -11.56 0.39
C THR A 80 3.13 -10.64 -0.12
N TYR A 81 2.85 -9.34 -0.27
CA TYR A 81 3.78 -8.36 -0.83
C TYR A 81 4.96 -8.10 0.10
N ARG A 82 4.71 -8.01 1.40
CA ARG A 82 5.76 -7.91 2.41
C ARG A 82 6.66 -9.15 2.40
N THR A 83 6.09 -10.34 2.17
CA THR A 83 6.88 -11.57 2.08
C THR A 83 7.77 -11.56 0.84
N ALA A 84 7.26 -11.11 -0.31
CA ALA A 84 8.06 -10.93 -1.53
C ALA A 84 9.19 -9.90 -1.34
N LEU A 85 8.89 -8.73 -0.74
CA LEU A 85 9.86 -7.69 -0.46
C LEU A 85 11.00 -8.16 0.44
N LYS A 86 10.71 -8.99 1.45
CA LYS A 86 11.77 -9.57 2.31
C LYS A 86 12.84 -10.33 1.52
N SER A 87 12.47 -10.94 0.39
CA SER A 87 13.42 -11.65 -0.47
C SER A 87 13.99 -10.75 -1.58
N GLN A 88 13.19 -9.83 -2.12
CA GLN A 88 13.54 -9.02 -3.29
C GLN A 88 14.29 -7.72 -2.94
N ASP A 89 13.85 -6.96 -1.94
CA ASP A 89 14.43 -5.68 -1.49
C ASP A 89 14.16 -5.52 0.01
N PRO A 90 14.92 -6.22 0.89
CA PRO A 90 14.59 -6.36 2.31
C PRO A 90 14.61 -5.04 3.10
N ASP A 91 15.31 -4.02 2.57
CA ASP A 91 15.38 -2.69 3.17
C ASP A 91 14.17 -1.80 2.81
N ARG A 92 13.28 -2.27 1.92
CA ARG A 92 12.10 -1.54 1.47
C ARG A 92 10.88 -1.89 2.31
N THR A 93 10.38 -0.90 3.04
CA THR A 93 9.19 -1.07 3.90
C THR A 93 7.91 -0.85 3.10
N LEU A 94 6.94 -1.75 3.23
CA LEU A 94 5.62 -1.65 2.59
C LEU A 94 4.66 -0.83 3.46
N TYR A 95 3.97 0.12 2.84
CA TYR A 95 2.92 0.95 3.43
C TYR A 95 1.62 0.82 2.64
N PHE A 96 0.49 0.93 3.32
CA PHE A 96 -0.76 1.30 2.70
C PHE A 96 -0.92 2.82 2.71
N ALA A 97 -1.23 3.38 1.54
CA ALA A 97 -1.77 4.73 1.46
C ALA A 97 -3.30 4.65 1.54
N VAL A 98 -3.89 5.30 2.52
CA VAL A 98 -5.35 5.31 2.77
C VAL A 98 -5.87 6.75 2.87
N PRO A 99 -7.07 7.06 2.37
CA PRO A 99 -7.70 8.36 2.54
C PRO A 99 -7.81 8.80 4.01
N ASP A 100 -7.64 10.10 4.28
CA ASP A 100 -7.76 10.68 5.62
C ASP A 100 -9.14 10.38 6.27
N ASP A 101 -10.23 10.50 5.51
CA ASP A 101 -11.59 10.23 6.00
C ASP A 101 -11.79 8.77 6.44
N LEU A 102 -11.15 7.82 5.73
CA LEU A 102 -11.13 6.41 6.12
C LEU A 102 -10.24 6.15 7.31
N TYR A 103 -9.13 6.88 7.44
CA TYR A 103 -8.29 6.77 8.61
C TYR A 103 -9.08 7.14 9.87
N GLU A 104 -9.68 8.34 9.87
CA GLU A 104 -10.44 8.89 11.00
C GLU A 104 -11.68 8.06 11.36
N GLY A 105 -12.32 7.43 10.37
CA GLY A 105 -13.52 6.62 10.58
C GLY A 105 -13.26 5.13 10.83
N PHE A 106 -12.69 4.43 9.84
CA PHE A 106 -12.59 2.98 9.84
C PHE A 106 -11.32 2.47 10.53
N PHE A 107 -10.16 3.07 10.21
CA PHE A 107 -8.90 2.55 10.73
C PHE A 107 -8.71 2.82 12.22
N LEU A 108 -9.27 3.89 12.78
CA LEU A 108 -9.24 4.16 14.23
C LEU A 108 -10.19 3.26 15.06
N MET A 109 -11.02 2.43 14.43
CA MET A 109 -11.87 1.50 15.18
C MET A 109 -11.00 0.51 15.99
N PRO A 110 -11.30 0.24 17.28
CA PRO A 110 -10.44 -0.58 18.14
C PRO A 110 -10.09 -1.96 17.57
N PHE A 111 -11.06 -2.62 16.94
CA PHE A 111 -10.83 -3.91 16.29
C PHE A 111 -9.85 -3.82 15.11
N VAL A 112 -9.96 -2.77 14.29
CA VAL A 112 -9.07 -2.56 13.14
C VAL A 112 -7.67 -2.16 13.59
N GLN A 113 -7.55 -1.33 14.64
CA GLN A 113 -6.27 -1.01 15.28
C GLN A 113 -5.56 -2.25 15.81
N ASN A 114 -6.28 -3.18 16.45
CA ASN A 114 -5.71 -4.45 16.89
C ASN A 114 -5.15 -5.25 15.71
N LEU A 115 -5.91 -5.37 14.61
CA LEU A 115 -5.46 -6.06 13.40
C LEU A 115 -4.23 -5.38 12.76
N ILE A 116 -4.20 -4.04 12.70
CA ILE A 116 -3.03 -3.28 12.23
C ILE A 116 -1.79 -3.62 13.06
N SER A 117 -1.93 -3.57 14.39
CA SER A 117 -0.83 -3.80 15.33
C SER A 117 -0.32 -5.24 15.25
N GLU A 118 -1.22 -6.23 15.31
CA GLU A 118 -0.87 -7.66 15.23
C GLU A 118 -0.15 -8.00 13.93
N ASN A 119 -0.54 -7.36 12.82
CA ASN A 119 0.04 -7.61 11.52
C ASN A 119 1.20 -6.68 11.17
N GLN A 120 1.58 -5.74 12.05
CA GLN A 120 2.62 -4.73 11.80
C GLN A 120 2.41 -4.01 10.47
N LEU A 121 1.18 -3.56 10.25
CA LEU A 121 0.78 -2.86 9.04
C LEU A 121 1.12 -1.37 9.17
N TYR A 122 1.84 -0.84 8.20
CA TYR A 122 2.22 0.58 8.19
C TYR A 122 1.28 1.38 7.29
N LEU A 123 0.82 2.52 7.79
CA LEU A 123 -0.11 3.41 7.11
C LEU A 123 0.55 4.76 6.76
N ILE A 124 0.16 5.30 5.62
CA ILE A 124 0.32 6.71 5.24
C ILE A 124 -1.08 7.21 4.90
N THR A 125 -1.45 8.40 5.36
CA THR A 125 -2.73 9.02 5.01
C THR A 125 -2.56 10.09 3.94
N TYR A 126 -3.59 10.34 3.13
CA TYR A 126 -3.56 11.31 2.03
C TYR A 126 -4.95 11.89 1.73
#